data_AF-A0A6M0EQN9-F1
#
_entry.id   AF-A0A6M0EQN9-F1
#
_cell.length_a   1.000
_cell.length_b   1.000
_cell.length_c   1.000
_cell.angle_alpha   90.00
_cell.angle_beta   90.00
_cell.angle_gamma   90.00
#
_symmetry.space_group_name_H-M   'P 1'
#
loop_
_entity.id
_entity.type
_entity.pdbx_description
1 polymer ?
#
loop_
_entity_poly.entity_id
_entity_poly.type
_entity_poly.pdbx_seq_one_letter_code
_entity_poly.pdbx_strand_id
1 'polypeptide(L)'
;MHYWRRMHKDLYKAALYNRKTQYQRFNHSVDYLEQQNCLPAFKQVHPEYKELGSHALQATLKRVDFAFNRFFKGLAKYPKFKSGRLYRGWTYPCTSGWKTHTTGDHGFLELSNLGEIRMRGRARAWGKPTTCTILWKNHKWYASITVNCDPVRETSTGAIGLDFGCKTAVAMSNGTKFETTSP
;
A
#
# COMPACT_ATOMS: atom_id res chain seq x y z
N MET A 1 -11.93 11.28 -0.31
CA MET A 1 -11.14 10.02 -0.22
C MET A 1 -11.96 8.71 -0.35
N HIS A 2 -13.13 8.55 0.28
CA HIS A 2 -13.90 7.29 0.13
C HIS A 2 -14.30 6.96 -1.31
N TYR A 3 -14.63 7.99 -2.10
CA TYR A 3 -14.95 7.87 -3.53
C TYR A 3 -13.78 7.25 -4.32
N TRP A 4 -12.56 7.79 -4.18
CA TRP A 4 -11.37 7.24 -4.85
C TRP A 4 -11.03 5.82 -4.42
N ARG A 5 -11.16 5.50 -3.11
CA ARG A 5 -11.01 4.11 -2.63
C ARG A 5 -11.99 3.16 -3.31
N ARG A 6 -13.25 3.59 -3.51
CA ARG A 6 -14.26 2.81 -4.21
C ARG A 6 -13.85 2.57 -5.67
N MET A 7 -13.41 3.60 -6.38
CA MET A 7 -12.95 3.50 -7.76
C MET A 7 -11.74 2.57 -7.93
N HIS A 8 -10.74 2.65 -7.07
CA HIS A 8 -9.61 1.71 -7.08
C HIS A 8 -10.05 0.26 -6.81
N LYS A 9 -11.04 0.06 -5.93
CA LYS A 9 -11.64 -1.26 -5.70
C LYS A 9 -12.40 -1.75 -6.93
N ASP A 10 -13.14 -0.88 -7.60
CA ASP A 10 -13.93 -1.23 -8.77
C ASP A 10 -13.03 -1.54 -9.99
N LEU A 11 -11.95 -0.77 -10.20
CA LEU A 11 -10.90 -1.11 -11.18
C LEU A 11 -10.26 -2.47 -10.88
N TYR A 12 -9.92 -2.75 -9.61
CA TYR A 12 -9.39 -4.06 -9.22
C TYR A 12 -10.36 -5.20 -9.57
N LYS A 13 -11.67 -5.01 -9.31
CA LYS A 13 -12.70 -5.99 -9.66
C LYS A 13 -12.85 -6.16 -11.16
N ALA A 14 -12.88 -5.05 -11.92
CA ALA A 14 -13.00 -5.06 -13.37
C ALA A 14 -11.83 -5.81 -14.03
N ALA A 15 -10.60 -5.55 -13.58
CA ALA A 15 -9.41 -6.24 -14.05
C ALA A 15 -9.43 -7.73 -13.71
N LEU A 16 -9.85 -8.11 -12.50
CA LEU A 16 -9.98 -9.53 -12.11
C LEU A 16 -11.07 -10.23 -12.94
N TYR A 17 -12.21 -9.57 -13.16
CA TYR A 17 -13.28 -10.07 -14.00
C TYR A 17 -12.82 -10.27 -15.44
N ASN A 18 -12.12 -9.28 -16.01
CA ASN A 18 -11.56 -9.36 -17.35
C ASN A 18 -10.62 -10.57 -17.51
N ARG A 19 -9.64 -10.78 -16.62
CA ARG A 19 -8.74 -11.96 -16.70
C ARG A 19 -9.53 -13.27 -16.61
N LYS A 20 -10.51 -13.34 -15.69
CA LYS A 20 -11.36 -14.52 -15.52
C LYS A 20 -12.17 -14.82 -16.79
N THR A 21 -12.85 -13.82 -17.34
CA THR A 21 -13.68 -13.98 -18.54
C THR A 21 -12.85 -14.34 -19.76
N GLN A 22 -11.69 -13.70 -19.94
CA GLN A 22 -10.81 -13.95 -21.08
C GLN A 22 -10.28 -15.38 -21.08
N TYR A 23 -9.86 -15.87 -19.91
CA TYR A 23 -9.43 -17.24 -19.76
C TYR A 23 -10.58 -18.23 -19.98
N GLN A 24 -11.73 -18.01 -19.32
CA GLN A 24 -12.85 -18.96 -19.38
C GLN A 24 -13.52 -19.06 -20.76
N ARG A 25 -13.56 -17.97 -21.53
CA ARG A 25 -14.26 -17.94 -22.82
C ARG A 25 -13.34 -18.14 -24.02
N PHE A 26 -12.10 -17.69 -23.92
CA PHE A 26 -11.18 -17.63 -25.06
C PHE A 26 -9.86 -18.37 -24.80
N ASN A 27 -9.70 -19.00 -23.62
CA ASN A 27 -8.44 -19.61 -23.18
C ASN A 27 -7.25 -18.64 -23.22
N HIS A 28 -7.53 -17.32 -23.13
CA HIS A 28 -6.52 -16.27 -23.21
C HIS A 28 -6.08 -15.83 -21.82
N SER A 29 -4.78 -15.88 -21.57
CA SER A 29 -4.17 -15.47 -20.31
C SER A 29 -3.73 -14.02 -20.37
N VAL A 30 -4.62 -13.12 -19.93
CA VAL A 30 -4.34 -11.69 -19.91
C VAL A 30 -3.28 -11.33 -18.86
N ASP A 31 -2.22 -10.65 -19.28
CA ASP A 31 -1.14 -10.20 -18.40
C ASP A 31 -1.35 -8.78 -17.83
N TYR A 32 -0.33 -8.23 -17.16
CA TYR A 32 -0.37 -6.87 -16.64
C TYR A 32 -0.28 -5.80 -17.75
N LEU A 33 0.56 -6.03 -18.77
CA LEU A 33 0.84 -5.07 -19.82
C LEU A 33 -0.39 -4.85 -20.69
N GLU A 34 -1.12 -5.92 -21.03
CA GLU A 34 -2.40 -5.84 -21.73
C GLU A 34 -3.41 -4.95 -20.98
N GLN A 35 -3.60 -5.19 -19.68
CA GLN A 35 -4.52 -4.39 -18.88
C GLN A 35 -4.05 -2.95 -18.71
N GLN A 36 -2.73 -2.73 -18.58
CA GLN A 36 -2.15 -1.39 -18.55
C GLN A 36 -2.39 -0.64 -19.86
N ASN A 37 -2.24 -1.31 -21.00
CA ASN A 37 -2.44 -0.74 -22.33
C ASN A 37 -3.92 -0.42 -22.61
N CYS A 38 -4.86 -1.06 -21.92
CA CYS A 38 -6.28 -0.69 -21.96
C CYS A 38 -6.61 0.57 -21.15
N LEU A 39 -5.75 1.02 -20.22
CA LEU A 39 -6.06 2.16 -19.33
C LEU A 39 -6.37 3.48 -20.06
N PRO A 40 -5.67 3.86 -21.16
CA PRO A 40 -6.01 5.06 -21.91
C PRO A 40 -7.45 5.03 -22.45
N ALA A 41 -7.85 3.96 -23.13
CA ALA A 41 -9.20 3.78 -23.64
C ALA A 41 -10.22 3.71 -22.50
N PHE A 42 -9.90 2.99 -21.41
CA PHE A 42 -10.74 2.92 -20.22
C PHE A 42 -11.04 4.31 -19.64
N LYS A 43 -10.03 5.19 -19.57
CA LYS A 43 -10.21 6.59 -19.10
C LYS A 43 -10.96 7.50 -20.08
N GLN A 44 -11.10 7.12 -21.35
CA GLN A 44 -11.95 7.84 -22.29
C GLN A 44 -13.43 7.55 -22.00
N VAL A 45 -13.75 6.28 -21.71
CA VAL A 45 -15.11 5.84 -21.35
C VAL A 45 -15.48 6.22 -19.91
N HIS A 46 -14.50 6.24 -19.01
CA HIS A 46 -14.67 6.61 -17.60
C HIS A 46 -13.75 7.79 -17.22
N PRO A 47 -14.12 9.03 -17.61
CA PRO A 47 -13.31 10.22 -17.39
C PRO A 47 -12.96 10.48 -15.92
N GLU A 48 -13.81 10.06 -14.98
CA GLU A 48 -13.60 10.21 -13.53
C GLU A 48 -12.30 9.55 -13.07
N TYR A 49 -11.81 8.50 -13.75
CA TYR A 49 -10.56 7.83 -13.39
C TYR A 49 -9.32 8.66 -13.76
N LYS A 50 -9.45 9.71 -14.56
CA LYS A 50 -8.33 10.63 -14.86
C LYS A 50 -7.85 11.32 -13.59
N GLU A 51 -8.75 11.65 -12.67
CA GLU A 51 -8.43 12.33 -11.41
C GLU A 51 -7.51 11.51 -10.48
N LEU A 52 -7.59 10.19 -10.54
CA LEU A 52 -6.82 9.29 -9.67
C LEU A 52 -5.33 9.24 -10.03
N GLY A 53 -4.97 9.65 -11.25
CA GLY A 53 -3.59 9.62 -11.77
C GLY A 53 -3.18 8.25 -12.31
N SER A 54 -2.53 8.25 -13.48
CA SER A 54 -2.19 7.02 -14.22
C SER A 54 -1.33 6.04 -13.40
N HIS A 55 -0.35 6.53 -12.63
CA HIS A 55 0.53 5.67 -11.84
C HIS A 55 -0.22 4.95 -10.69
N ALA A 56 -1.24 5.57 -10.09
CA ALA A 56 -2.04 4.94 -9.04
C ALA A 56 -2.98 3.86 -9.63
N LEU A 57 -3.53 4.10 -10.82
CA LEU A 57 -4.31 3.10 -11.56
C LEU A 57 -3.44 1.90 -11.94
N GLN A 58 -2.23 2.15 -12.47
CA GLN A 58 -1.26 1.10 -12.79
C GLN A 58 -0.87 0.29 -11.55
N ALA A 59 -0.63 0.94 -10.41
CA ALA A 59 -0.37 0.24 -9.14
C ALA A 59 -1.55 -0.64 -8.72
N THR A 60 -2.78 -0.27 -9.05
CA THR A 60 -3.98 -1.09 -8.80
C THR A 60 -3.98 -2.35 -9.66
N LEU A 61 -3.65 -2.23 -10.96
CA LEU A 61 -3.50 -3.38 -11.85
C LEU A 61 -2.34 -4.29 -11.42
N LYS A 62 -1.20 -3.74 -10.97
CA LYS A 62 -0.09 -4.52 -10.41
C LYS A 62 -0.51 -5.36 -9.19
N ARG A 63 -1.48 -4.91 -8.39
CA ARG A 63 -2.02 -5.73 -7.28
C ARG A 63 -2.83 -6.93 -7.77
N VAL A 64 -3.53 -6.79 -8.90
CA VAL A 64 -4.21 -7.93 -9.55
C VAL A 64 -3.16 -8.91 -10.02
N ASP A 65 -2.15 -8.40 -10.74
CA ASP A 65 -1.07 -9.20 -11.28
C ASP A 65 -0.30 -9.97 -10.20
N PHE A 66 0.09 -9.28 -9.12
CA PHE A 66 0.73 -9.90 -7.97
C PHE A 66 -0.12 -11.01 -7.34
N ALA A 67 -1.44 -10.85 -7.28
CA ALA A 67 -2.32 -11.88 -6.73
C ALA A 67 -2.34 -13.14 -7.62
N PHE A 68 -2.39 -12.98 -8.95
CA PHE A 68 -2.29 -14.09 -9.89
C PHE A 68 -0.91 -14.75 -9.85
N ASN A 69 0.17 -13.97 -9.83
CA ASN A 69 1.54 -14.50 -9.73
C ASN A 69 1.73 -15.35 -8.47
N ARG A 70 1.17 -14.94 -7.33
CA ARG A 70 1.18 -15.77 -6.12
C ARG A 70 0.35 -17.04 -6.24
N PHE A 71 -0.79 -16.96 -6.90
CA PHE A 71 -1.64 -18.13 -7.17
C PHE A 71 -0.92 -19.16 -8.04
N PHE A 72 -0.32 -18.75 -9.16
CA PHE A 72 0.43 -19.65 -10.04
C PHE A 72 1.66 -20.26 -9.36
N LYS A 73 2.29 -19.55 -8.43
CA LYS A 73 3.39 -20.08 -7.59
C LYS A 73 2.92 -21.01 -6.46
N GLY A 74 1.62 -21.28 -6.32
CA GLY A 74 1.07 -22.07 -5.20
C GLY A 74 1.13 -21.37 -3.83
N LEU A 75 1.49 -20.09 -3.78
CA LEU A 75 1.67 -19.30 -2.55
C LEU A 75 0.38 -18.62 -2.06
N ALA A 76 -0.70 -18.72 -2.83
CA ALA A 76 -2.01 -18.18 -2.51
C ALA A 76 -3.12 -18.94 -3.24
N LYS A 77 -4.34 -18.83 -2.74
CA LYS A 77 -5.54 -19.29 -3.44
C LYS A 77 -5.87 -18.36 -4.61
N TYR A 78 -6.71 -18.84 -5.53
CA TYR A 78 -7.19 -18.07 -6.66
C TYR A 78 -7.72 -16.67 -6.24
N PRO A 79 -7.33 -15.58 -6.93
CA PRO A 79 -7.75 -14.23 -6.57
C PRO A 79 -9.27 -14.06 -6.54
N LYS A 80 -9.80 -13.46 -5.47
CA LYS A 80 -11.24 -13.18 -5.30
C LYS A 80 -11.53 -11.70 -5.34
N PHE A 81 -12.76 -11.35 -5.70
CA PHE A 81 -13.25 -9.97 -5.55
C PHE A 81 -13.16 -9.51 -4.10
N LYS A 82 -12.70 -8.27 -3.90
CA LYS A 82 -12.60 -7.65 -2.57
C LYS A 82 -13.87 -6.86 -2.27
N SER A 83 -14.43 -7.08 -1.08
CA SER A 83 -15.49 -6.22 -0.54
C SER A 83 -14.92 -4.85 -0.16
N GLY A 84 -15.78 -3.85 0.01
CA GLY A 84 -15.36 -2.51 0.44
C GLY A 84 -14.66 -2.50 1.80
N ARG A 85 -14.99 -3.46 2.68
CA ARG A 85 -14.33 -3.64 3.99
C ARG A 85 -12.90 -4.17 3.85
N LEU A 86 -12.64 -5.00 2.84
CA LEU A 86 -11.33 -5.62 2.60
C LEU A 86 -10.41 -4.77 1.71
N TYR A 87 -10.97 -3.86 0.91
CA TYR A 87 -10.19 -2.96 0.06
C TYR A 87 -9.82 -1.69 0.82
N ARG A 88 -8.68 -1.73 1.51
CA ARG A 88 -8.29 -0.69 2.48
C ARG A 88 -7.82 0.61 1.85
N GLY A 89 -7.31 0.63 0.62
CA GLY A 89 -6.62 1.80 0.11
C GLY A 89 -5.97 1.66 -1.25
N TRP A 90 -5.18 2.64 -1.68
CA TRP A 90 -4.46 2.68 -2.97
C TRP A 90 -3.03 3.20 -2.78
N THR A 91 -2.18 3.05 -3.79
CA THR A 91 -0.75 3.37 -3.72
C THR A 91 -0.33 4.21 -4.91
N TYR A 92 0.46 5.25 -4.64
CA TYR A 92 1.27 5.98 -5.61
C TYR A 92 2.68 5.37 -5.59
N PRO A 93 3.08 4.65 -6.64
CA PRO A 93 4.34 3.87 -6.66
C PRO A 93 5.60 4.73 -6.86
N CYS A 94 5.42 6.00 -7.21
CA CYS A 94 6.47 7.00 -7.38
C CYS A 94 5.92 8.34 -6.88
N THR A 95 6.74 9.40 -6.88
CA THR A 95 6.36 10.76 -6.45
C THR A 95 5.37 11.47 -7.39
N SER A 96 4.96 10.84 -8.49
CA SER A 96 3.94 11.40 -9.39
C SER A 96 2.55 11.33 -8.75
N GLY A 97 1.85 12.46 -8.67
CA GLY A 97 0.49 12.55 -8.17
C GLY A 97 0.37 12.87 -6.67
N TRP A 98 1.48 13.07 -5.98
CA TRP A 98 1.50 13.49 -4.57
C TRP A 98 2.81 14.18 -4.20
N LYS A 99 2.77 15.03 -3.16
CA LYS A 99 3.93 15.65 -2.54
C LYS A 99 3.73 15.73 -1.03
N THR A 100 4.83 15.77 -0.29
CA THR A 100 4.80 15.95 1.16
C THR A 100 5.53 17.21 1.55
N HIS A 101 4.84 18.07 2.29
CA HIS A 101 5.35 19.31 2.85
C HIS A 101 5.64 19.07 4.33
N THR A 102 6.76 18.38 4.60
CA THR A 102 7.20 18.00 5.95
C THR A 102 8.69 17.68 5.98
N THR A 103 9.31 17.91 7.14
CA THR A 103 10.69 17.48 7.49
C THR A 103 10.70 16.14 8.24
N GLY A 104 9.57 15.43 8.28
CA GLY A 104 9.40 14.20 9.04
C GLY A 104 8.67 14.40 10.37
N ASP A 105 8.22 15.61 10.69
CA ASP A 105 7.37 15.90 11.85
C ASP A 105 6.17 16.75 11.44
N HIS A 106 4.96 16.22 11.63
CA HIS A 106 3.69 16.84 11.22
C HIS A 106 3.74 17.41 9.78
N GLY A 107 2.79 18.24 9.35
CA GLY A 107 2.84 18.90 8.03
C GLY A 107 1.66 18.54 7.13
N PHE A 108 1.88 18.57 5.81
CA PHE A 108 0.81 18.41 4.82
C PHE A 108 1.17 17.37 3.76
N LEU A 109 0.17 16.61 3.34
CA LEU A 109 0.20 15.74 2.17
C LEU A 109 -0.63 16.39 1.07
N GLU A 110 0.03 16.76 -0.02
CA GLU A 110 -0.65 17.23 -1.22
C GLU A 110 -0.91 16.02 -2.12
N LEU A 111 -2.17 15.82 -2.51
CA LEU A 111 -2.58 14.82 -3.50
C LEU A 111 -3.13 15.55 -4.71
N SER A 112 -2.59 15.28 -5.90
CA SER A 112 -3.05 15.90 -7.14
C SER A 112 -4.55 15.64 -7.32
N ASN A 113 -5.34 16.67 -7.67
CA ASN A 113 -6.80 16.62 -7.84
C ASN A 113 -7.62 16.40 -6.56
N LEU A 114 -6.99 16.28 -5.38
CA LEU A 114 -7.69 16.20 -4.10
C LEU A 114 -7.32 17.36 -3.15
N GLY A 115 -6.15 17.97 -3.34
CA GLY A 115 -5.66 19.11 -2.57
C GLY A 115 -4.76 18.70 -1.41
N GLU A 116 -4.54 19.66 -0.51
CA GLU A 116 -3.69 19.51 0.67
C GLU A 116 -4.45 18.92 1.86
N ILE A 117 -3.84 17.92 2.50
CA ILE A 117 -4.40 17.21 3.64
C ILE A 117 -3.40 17.33 4.78
N ARG A 118 -3.84 17.91 5.90
CA ARG A 118 -3.01 17.99 7.11
C ARG A 118 -2.71 16.57 7.61
N MET A 119 -1.42 16.25 7.74
CA MET A 119 -0.94 15.02 8.33
C MET A 119 -0.47 15.24 9.77
N ARG A 120 -0.56 14.19 10.59
CA ARG A 120 -0.01 14.17 11.94
C ARG A 120 0.83 12.89 12.11
N GLY A 121 1.96 13.02 12.77
CA GLY A 121 2.89 11.92 13.02
C GLY A 121 4.32 12.39 12.90
N ARG A 122 5.22 11.62 13.50
CA ARG A 122 6.66 11.84 13.48
C ARG A 122 7.33 10.60 12.91
N ALA A 123 8.13 10.78 11.87
CA ALA A 123 8.95 9.73 11.31
C ALA A 123 10.17 9.50 12.22
N ARG A 124 10.58 8.23 12.36
CA ARG A 124 11.80 7.87 13.12
C ARG A 124 13.07 8.33 12.41
N ALA A 125 13.05 8.26 11.09
CA ALA A 125 14.07 8.79 10.21
C ALA A 125 13.34 9.37 8.99
N TRP A 126 13.86 10.48 8.46
CA TRP A 126 13.31 11.14 7.29
C TRP A 126 14.35 11.16 6.17
N GLY A 127 13.88 11.15 4.94
CA GLY A 127 14.70 11.15 3.75
C GLY A 127 13.86 11.38 2.51
N LYS A 128 14.33 10.95 1.35
CA LYS A 128 13.65 11.19 0.07
C LYS A 128 12.39 10.33 -0.03
N PRO A 129 11.18 10.91 -0.09
CA PRO A 129 9.95 10.13 -0.27
C PRO A 129 9.93 9.44 -1.64
N THR A 130 9.50 8.18 -1.69
CA THR A 130 9.47 7.38 -2.93
C THR A 130 8.07 6.87 -3.26
N THR A 131 7.36 6.36 -2.25
CA THR A 131 6.04 5.74 -2.40
C THR A 131 5.09 6.27 -1.34
N CYS A 132 3.83 6.48 -1.70
CA CYS A 132 2.77 6.84 -0.75
C CYS A 132 1.59 5.88 -0.89
N THR A 133 1.15 5.30 0.22
CA THR A 133 -0.05 4.46 0.26
C THR A 133 -1.08 5.08 1.19
N ILE A 134 -2.26 5.38 0.64
CA ILE A 134 -3.40 5.90 1.38
C ILE A 134 -4.25 4.73 1.87
N LEU A 135 -4.54 4.67 3.16
CA LEU A 135 -5.20 3.55 3.81
C LEU A 135 -6.35 4.03 4.70
N TRP A 136 -7.45 3.31 4.67
CA TRP A 136 -8.53 3.42 5.63
C TRP A 136 -8.50 2.24 6.59
N LYS A 137 -8.29 2.52 7.88
CA LYS A 137 -8.26 1.52 8.96
C LYS A 137 -8.85 2.14 10.22
N ASN A 138 -9.63 1.37 10.98
CA ASN A 138 -10.18 1.80 12.29
C ASN A 138 -10.79 3.21 12.26
N HIS A 139 -11.64 3.48 11.27
CA HIS A 139 -12.32 4.77 11.07
C HIS A 139 -11.40 5.98 10.86
N LYS A 140 -10.14 5.76 10.51
CA LYS A 140 -9.14 6.81 10.27
C LYS A 140 -8.43 6.60 8.93
N TRP A 141 -8.03 7.71 8.32
CA TRP A 141 -7.16 7.73 7.16
C TRP A 141 -5.70 7.77 7.60
N TYR A 142 -4.86 6.95 6.96
CA TYR A 142 -3.42 6.90 7.16
C TYR A 142 -2.73 7.08 5.82
N ALA A 143 -1.65 7.84 5.81
CA ALA A 143 -0.69 7.89 4.71
C ALA A 143 0.57 7.15 5.15
N SER A 144 0.87 6.03 4.49
CA SER A 144 2.12 5.30 4.67
C SER A 144 3.10 5.77 3.60
N ILE A 145 4.09 6.54 4.00
CA ILE A 145 5.11 7.09 3.11
C ILE A 145 6.39 6.29 3.27
N THR A 146 6.86 5.68 2.19
CA THR A 146 8.18 5.06 2.14
C THR A 146 9.19 6.13 1.78
N VAL A 147 10.24 6.25 2.58
CA VAL A 147 11.36 7.17 2.35
C VAL A 147 12.64 6.38 2.14
N ASN A 148 13.52 6.89 1.29
CA ASN A 148 14.89 6.43 1.18
C ASN A 148 15.74 7.32 2.09
N CYS A 149 16.34 6.74 3.12
CA CYS A 149 17.14 7.42 4.12
C CYS A 149 18.24 6.49 4.62
N ASP A 150 19.36 7.06 5.06
CA ASP A 150 20.40 6.34 5.78
C ASP A 150 20.16 6.52 7.28
N PRO A 151 19.54 5.53 7.98
CA PRO A 151 19.19 5.71 9.37
C PRO A 151 20.45 5.63 10.24
N VAL A 152 20.85 6.75 10.82
CA VAL A 152 21.84 6.75 11.89
C VAL A 152 21.15 6.26 13.16
N ARG A 153 21.63 5.15 13.72
CA ARG A 153 21.19 4.64 15.03
C ARG A 153 22.35 4.75 15.99
N GLU A 154 22.13 5.42 17.11
CA GLU A 154 23.07 5.35 18.22
C GLU A 154 23.01 3.94 18.81
N THR A 155 24.10 3.19 18.67
CA THR A 155 24.29 1.90 19.32
C THR A 155 25.34 2.06 20.39
N SER A 156 25.01 1.65 21.62
CA SER A 156 26.03 1.46 22.67
C SER A 156 26.99 0.34 22.26
N THR A 157 28.25 0.39 22.74
CA THR A 157 29.25 -0.66 22.55
C THR A 157 28.89 -1.91 23.37
N GLY A 158 28.00 -2.74 22.84
CA GLY A 158 27.61 -4.00 23.45
C GLY A 158 26.58 -4.76 22.63
N ALA A 159 26.68 -6.09 22.62
CA ALA A 159 25.65 -6.97 22.09
C ALA A 159 24.80 -7.47 23.26
N ILE A 160 23.48 -7.29 23.19
CA ILE A 160 22.54 -7.82 24.17
C ILE A 160 21.67 -8.85 23.46
N GLY A 161 21.65 -10.08 23.98
CA GLY A 161 20.73 -11.11 23.55
C GLY A 161 19.33 -10.81 24.10
N LEU A 162 18.31 -10.93 23.25
CA LEU A 162 16.91 -10.82 23.64
C LEU A 162 16.27 -12.21 23.56
N ASP A 163 15.75 -12.71 24.68
CA ASP A 163 14.93 -13.91 24.75
C ASP A 163 13.47 -13.53 25.02
N PHE A 164 12.54 -14.07 24.24
CA PHE A 164 11.12 -13.75 24.32
C PHE A 164 10.37 -14.95 24.89
N GLY A 165 9.85 -14.82 26.12
CA GLY A 165 9.19 -15.91 26.84
C GLY A 165 7.71 -15.66 27.15
N CYS A 166 6.98 -16.71 27.49
CA CYS A 166 5.58 -16.59 27.92
C CYS A 166 5.44 -16.05 29.36
N LYS A 167 6.43 -16.31 30.23
CA LYS A 167 6.46 -15.82 31.63
C LYS A 167 7.06 -14.43 31.77
N THR A 168 7.98 -14.07 30.88
CA THR A 168 8.67 -12.77 30.84
C THR A 168 8.69 -12.33 29.39
N ALA A 169 8.04 -11.22 29.07
CA ALA A 169 7.85 -10.76 27.71
C ALA A 169 9.18 -10.58 26.97
N VAL A 170 10.18 -10.02 27.65
CA VAL A 170 11.55 -9.91 27.13
C VAL A 170 12.56 -10.08 28.28
N ALA A 171 13.46 -11.05 28.17
CA ALA A 171 14.62 -11.19 29.02
C ALA A 171 15.88 -10.81 28.23
N MET A 172 16.67 -9.90 28.78
CA MET A 172 17.91 -9.42 28.19
C MET A 172 19.11 -10.13 28.83
N SER A 173 20.16 -10.41 28.06
CA SER A 173 21.39 -11.06 28.56
C SER A 173 22.16 -10.25 29.61
N ASN A 174 21.82 -8.96 29.77
CA ASN A 174 22.34 -8.10 30.83
C ASN A 174 21.55 -8.21 32.15
N GLY A 175 20.61 -9.15 32.26
CA GLY A 175 19.80 -9.38 33.46
C GLY A 175 18.50 -8.57 33.51
N THR A 176 18.28 -7.63 32.59
CA THR A 176 17.04 -6.84 32.54
C THR A 176 15.87 -7.71 32.07
N LYS A 177 14.74 -7.66 32.78
CA LYS A 177 13.53 -8.42 32.43
C LYS A 177 12.34 -7.49 32.33
N PHE A 178 11.59 -7.60 31.24
CA PHE A 178 10.32 -6.94 31.05
C PHE A 178 9.21 -7.98 31.21
N GLU A 179 8.33 -7.76 32.18
CA GLU A 179 7.21 -8.64 32.43
C GLU A 179 6.10 -8.45 31.39
N THR A 180 5.35 -9.51 31.15
CA THR A 180 4.17 -9.47 30.30
C THR A 180 3.08 -8.71 31.04
N THR A 181 2.85 -7.45 30.69
CA THR A 181 1.65 -6.74 31.14
C THR A 181 0.44 -7.41 30.50
N SER A 182 -0.40 -8.05 31.31
CA SER A 182 -1.70 -8.52 30.86
C SER A 182 -2.54 -7.33 30.38
N PRO A 183 -3.32 -7.49 29.29
CA PRO A 183 -4.16 -6.43 28.73
C PRO A 183 -5.28 -5.98 29.67
#